data_AF-A0A450UGG6-F1
#
_entry.id   AF-A0A450UGG6-F1
#
_cell.length_a   1.000
_cell.length_b   1.000
_cell.length_c   1.000
_cell.angle_alpha   90.00
_cell.angle_beta   90.00
_cell.angle_gamma   90.00
#
_symmetry.space_group_name_H-M   'P 1'
#
loop_
_entity.id
_entity.type
_entity.pdbx_description
1 polymer ?
#
loop_
_entity_poly.entity_id
_entity_poly.type
_entity_poly.pdbx_seq_one_letter_code
_entity_poly.pdbx_strand_id
1 'polypeptide(L)' 'MNTMPDEARQLYEAACRDKISFDLLFETGRAPNESMGFFAQQTCEKCIEAVLVLHGVPIDRTHDLEQLREIAAVGIS' A
#
# COMPACT_ATOMS: atom_id res chain seq x y z
N MET A 1 -12.97 -5.81 -17.28
CA MET A 1 -11.65 -5.16 -17.29
C MET A 1 -11.80 -3.96 -16.36
N ASN A 2 -11.13 -3.95 -15.20
CA ASN A 2 -11.21 -2.79 -14.29
C ASN A 2 -10.54 -1.61 -14.96
N THR A 3 -11.11 -0.41 -14.82
CA THR A 3 -10.45 0.81 -15.27
C THR A 3 -9.32 1.17 -14.28
N MET A 4 -8.31 1.94 -14.71
CA MET A 4 -7.25 2.41 -13.80
C MET A 4 -7.81 3.09 -12.53
N PRO A 5 -8.86 3.94 -12.61
CA PRO A 5 -9.53 4.46 -11.43
C PRO A 5 -10.13 3.39 -10.50
N ASP A 6 -10.65 2.28 -11.04
CA ASP A 6 -11.20 1.19 -10.24
C ASP A 6 -10.11 0.40 -9.51
N GLU A 7 -8.97 0.18 -10.17
CA GLU A 7 -7.82 -0.52 -9.59
C GLU A 7 -7.17 0.30 -8.48
N ALA A 8 -6.93 1.59 -8.71
CA ALA A 8 -6.44 2.50 -7.69
C ALA A 8 -7.35 2.56 -6.46
N ARG A 9 -8.67 2.60 -6.66
CA ARG A 9 -9.64 2.57 -5.57
C ARG A 9 -9.55 1.26 -4.78
N GLN A 10 -9.43 0.12 -5.44
CA GLN A 10 -9.31 -1.19 -4.78
C GLN A 10 -8.03 -1.29 -3.94
N LEU A 11 -6.92 -0.75 -4.45
CA LEU A 11 -5.65 -0.67 -3.72
C LEU A 11 -5.78 0.21 -2.48
N TYR A 12 -6.39 1.39 -2.62
CA TYR A 12 -6.62 2.29 -1.49
C TYR A 12 -7.54 1.68 -0.42
N GLU A 13 -8.62 1.02 -0.84
CA GLU A 13 -9.51 0.30 0.08
C GLU A 13 -8.79 -0.84 0.80
N ALA A 14 -7.85 -1.53 0.13
CA ALA A 14 -7.01 -2.55 0.75
C ALA A 14 -6.04 -1.95 1.77
N ALA A 15 -5.38 -0.83 1.44
CA ALA A 15 -4.53 -0.11 2.38
C ALA A 15 -5.29 0.32 3.65
N CYS A 16 -6.53 0.79 3.49
CA CYS A 16 -7.40 1.15 4.62
C CYS A 16 -7.67 -0.04 5.55
N ARG A 17 -7.87 -1.25 5.00
CA ARG A 17 -8.07 -2.47 5.80
C ARG A 17 -6.81 -2.88 6.55
N ASP A 18 -5.64 -2.74 5.94
CA ASP A 18 -4.37 -3.01 6.60
C ASP A 18 -4.12 -2.02 7.74
N LYS A 19 -4.43 -0.73 7.52
CA LYS A 19 -4.33 0.30 8.56
C LYS A 19 -5.22 -0.02 9.76
N ILE A 20 -6.47 -0.40 9.52
CA ILE A 20 -7.40 -0.79 10.60
C ILE A 20 -6.83 -2.00 11.36
N SER A 21 -6.25 -2.97 10.65
CA SER A 21 -5.63 -4.15 11.28
C SER A 21 -4.43 -3.76 12.14
N PHE A 22 -3.59 -2.83 11.66
CA PHE A 22 -2.50 -2.26 12.44
C PHE A 22 -3.00 -1.56 13.70
N ASP A 23 -3.97 -0.66 13.57
CA ASP A 23 -4.50 0.12 14.71
C ASP A 23 -5.04 -0.82 15.80
N LEU A 24 -5.82 -1.84 15.42
CA LEU A 24 -6.35 -2.84 16.35
C LEU A 24 -5.23 -3.62 17.06
N LEU A 25 -4.21 -4.06 16.32
CA LEU A 25 -3.08 -4.80 16.91
C LEU A 25 -2.27 -3.93 17.86
N PHE A 26 -2.02 -2.68 17.48
CA PHE A 26 -1.32 -1.69 18.28
C PHE A 26 -2.07 -1.40 19.59
N GLU A 27 -3.38 -1.15 19.50
CA GLU A 27 -4.25 -0.91 20.65
C GLU A 27 -4.29 -2.10 21.63
N THR A 28 -4.23 -3.34 21.13
CA THR A 28 -4.19 -4.51 22.01
C THR A 28 -2.92 -4.60 22.86
N GLY A 29 -1.80 -4.01 22.39
CA GLY A 29 -0.49 -4.08 23.04
C GLY A 29 0.09 -5.49 23.17
N ARG A 30 -0.50 -6.49 22.50
CA ARG A 30 -0.13 -7.92 22.62
C ARG A 30 0.39 -8.52 21.32
N ALA A 31 0.27 -7.79 20.22
CA ALA A 31 0.71 -8.25 18.92
C ALA A 31 2.25 -8.28 18.84
N PRO A 32 2.85 -9.29 18.18
CA PRO A 32 4.26 -9.26 17.83
C PRO A 32 4.60 -8.04 16.95
N ASN A 33 5.80 -7.50 17.13
CA ASN A 33 6.26 -6.35 16.34
C ASN A 33 6.31 -6.66 14.85
N GLU A 34 6.59 -7.90 14.47
CA GLU A 34 6.62 -8.36 13.09
C GLU A 34 5.24 -8.29 12.44
N SER A 35 4.19 -8.65 13.17
CA SER A 35 2.80 -8.56 12.67
C SER A 35 2.36 -7.11 12.51
N MET A 36 2.69 -6.24 13.47
CA MET A 36 2.42 -4.80 13.35
C MET A 36 3.21 -4.19 12.19
N GLY A 37 4.50 -4.53 12.06
CA GLY A 37 5.36 -4.08 10.97
C GLY A 37 4.82 -4.50 9.60
N PHE A 38 4.31 -5.73 9.48
CA PHE A 38 3.71 -6.23 8.25
C PHE A 38 2.49 -5.37 7.81
N PHE A 39 1.53 -5.11 8.72
CA PHE A 39 0.36 -4.30 8.35
C PHE A 39 0.71 -2.83 8.08
N ALA A 40 1.70 -2.28 8.80
CA ALA A 40 2.21 -0.95 8.52
C ALA A 40 2.84 -0.88 7.11
N GLN A 41 3.71 -1.85 6.77
CA GLN A 41 4.29 -1.96 5.43
C GLN A 41 3.21 -2.09 4.36
N GLN A 42 2.26 -3.01 4.51
CA GLN A 42 1.20 -3.24 3.52
C GLN A 42 0.32 -2.00 3.30
N THR A 43 0.07 -1.24 4.37
CA THR A 43 -0.67 0.04 4.27
C THR A 43 0.07 1.03 3.38
N CYS A 44 1.37 1.23 3.62
CA CYS A 44 2.20 2.14 2.84
C CYS A 44 2.33 1.68 1.39
N GLU A 45 2.62 0.40 1.18
CA GLU A 45 2.80 -0.22 -0.14
C GLU A 45 1.60 0.06 -1.05
N LYS A 46 0.41 -0.34 -0.60
CA LYS A 46 -0.83 -0.20 -1.39
C LYS A 46 -1.26 1.25 -1.58
N CYS A 47 -0.92 2.15 -0.66
CA CYS A 47 -1.16 3.58 -0.86
C CYS A 47 -0.28 4.13 -2.00
N ILE A 48 1.01 3.76 -2.02
CA ILE A 48 1.93 4.16 -3.09
C ILE A 48 1.47 3.56 -4.41
N GLU A 49 1.11 2.27 -4.43
CA GLU A 49 0.59 1.62 -5.63
C GLU A 49 -0.69 2.29 -6.14
N ALA A 50 -1.63 2.62 -5.25
CA ALA A 50 -2.86 3.31 -5.65
C ALA A 50 -2.57 4.64 -6.37
N VAL A 51 -1.60 5.42 -5.87
CA VAL A 51 -1.16 6.67 -6.50
C VAL A 51 -0.53 6.39 -7.86
N LEU A 52 0.40 5.43 -7.95
CA LEU A 52 1.05 5.05 -9.20
C LEU A 52 0.05 4.63 -10.28
N VAL A 53 -0.95 3.81 -9.92
CA VAL A 53 -2.04 3.41 -10.83
C VAL A 53 -2.85 4.62 -11.30
N LEU A 54 -3.17 5.58 -10.41
CA LEU A 54 -3.87 6.82 -10.80
C LEU A 54 -3.08 7.63 -11.83
N HIS A 55 -1.75 7.59 -11.76
CA HIS A 55 -0.85 8.24 -12.71
C HIS A 55 -0.58 7.39 -13.97
N GLY A 56 -1.20 6.22 -14.11
CA GLY A 56 -1.00 5.33 -15.25
C GLY A 56 0.39 4.70 -15.29
N VAL A 57 1.09 4.68 -14.15
CA VAL A 57 2.39 4.03 -14.02
C VAL A 57 2.17 2.53 -13.83
N PRO A 58 2.70 1.67 -14.71
CA PRO A 58 2.57 0.23 -14.55
C PRO A 58 3.36 -0.23 -13.32
N ILE A 59 2.73 -1.06 -12.50
CA ILE A 59 3.33 -1.62 -11.29
C ILE A 59 3.44 -3.12 -11.51
N ASP A 60 4.67 -3.64 -11.42
CA ASP A 60 4.85 -5.08 -11.27
C ASP A 60 4.61 -5.42 -9.80
N ARG A 61 4.09 -6.62 -9.48
CA ARG A 61 3.81 -6.99 -8.08
C ARG A 61 5.11 -7.19 -7.30
N THR A 62 5.72 -6.09 -6.86
CA THR A 62 6.96 -6.07 -6.09
C THR A 62 6.62 -5.63 -4.68
N HIS A 63 6.77 -6.52 -3.69
CA HIS A 63 6.59 -6.17 -2.26
C HIS A 63 7.81 -5.41 -1.70
N ASP A 64 8.49 -4.64 -2.55
CA ASP A 64 9.71 -3.90 -2.22
C ASP A 64 9.38 -2.40 -2.16
N LEU A 65 9.27 -1.89 -0.93
CA LEU A 65 8.97 -0.49 -0.67
C LEU A 65 10.05 0.47 -1.23
N GLU A 66 11.31 0.04 -1.31
CA GLU A 66 12.40 0.87 -1.84
C GLU A 66 12.22 1.06 -3.35
N GLN A 67 11.91 -0.04 -4.04
CA GLN A 67 11.61 -0.03 -5.46
C GLN A 67 10.38 0.83 -5.78
N LEU A 68 9.31 0.71 -4.98
CA LEU A 68 8.11 1.54 -5.15
C LEU A 68 8.39 3.03 -4.92
N ARG A 69 9.26 3.38 -3.95
CA ARG A 69 9.69 4.76 -3.72
C ARG A 69 10.43 5.32 -4.94
N GLU A 70 11.35 4.54 -5.52
CA GLU A 70 12.09 4.95 -6.72
C GLU A 70 11.15 5.19 -7.91
N ILE A 71 10.18 4.30 -8.13
CA ILE A 71 9.18 4.47 -9.19
C ILE A 71 8.35 5.73 -8.96
N ALA A 72 7.87 5.98 -7.75
CA ALA A 72 7.09 7.18 -7.41
C ALA A 72 7.89 8.48 -7.62
N ALA A 73 9.18 8.48 -7.31
CA ALA A 73 10.03 9.65 -7.50
C ALA A 73 10.22 10.02 -8.98
N VAL A 74 10.11 9.06 -9.90
CA VAL A 74 10.35 9.26 -11.34
C VAL A 74 9.06 9.36 -12.15
N GLY A 75 7.99 8.66 -11.74
CA GLY A 75 6.77 8.48 -12.55
C GLY A 75 5.63 9.47 -12.28
N ILE A 76 5.75 10.36 -11.29
CA ILE A 76 4.66 11.29 -10.87
C ILE A 76 4.91 12.74 -11.35
N SER A 77 5.98 12.99 -12.12
CA SER A 77 6.33 14.32 -12.65
C SER A 77 5.35 14.88 -13.68
#